data_AF-R6R7Y8-F1
#
_entry.id   AF-R6R7Y8-F1
#
_cell.length_a   1.000
_cell.length_b   1.000
_cell.length_c   1.000
_cell.angle_alpha   90.00
_cell.angle_beta   90.00
_cell.angle_gamma   90.00
#
_symmetry.space_group_name_H-M   'P 1'
#
loop_
_entity.id
_entity.type
_entity.pdbx_description
1 polymer ?
#
loop_
_entity_poly.entity_id
_entity_poly.type
_entity_poly.pdbx_seq_one_letter_code
_entity_poly.pdbx_strand_id
1 'polypeptide(L)'
;MNIMTNIRRIHPGVYIKNSLEVMEMTAKELAYRTGISERTLSSIINGKGDITFDVAYKLSLYFDNSINYWTNLQNQYNIFLREKNIEQEIEKEWELIKKIKNYLVEIKYISEGDSKKNIVYKCRELVGVTSLLLLNKEDTFVCLKEQHTKKENDYFFQNFWIALALNEARKKNGVPFNKQLLIDSIEEIRGMTVQDPRDFCPRLQEILNECGISFVLLPYLSKSNIYGATKWFSKENVMLATSNRGGNADLFWFTLFHEISHVLMEHRRETLINMKGIEDDEADKMAADMLIPKKQWEAFISDEKYTIETISSFAEEIGIHPCIVLGRLHKEKKVPYNIYNKAFNLKYQIIIN
;
A
#
# COMPACT_ATOMS: atom_id res chain seq x y z
N MET A 1 -7.21 -17.51 -43.40
CA MET A 1 -6.46 -18.73 -43.01
C MET A 1 -5.10 -18.26 -42.51
N ASN A 2 -4.88 -18.21 -41.19
CA ASN A 2 -3.75 -17.52 -40.57
C ASN A 2 -2.52 -18.44 -40.58
N ILE A 3 -1.52 -18.14 -41.42
CA ILE A 3 -0.27 -18.92 -41.59
C ILE A 3 0.70 -18.67 -40.40
N MET A 4 0.19 -18.43 -39.19
CA MET A 4 0.99 -18.35 -37.96
C MET A 4 0.96 -19.66 -37.16
N THR A 5 0.51 -20.75 -37.76
CA THR A 5 0.49 -22.07 -37.13
C THR A 5 1.87 -22.69 -37.18
N ASN A 6 2.49 -22.80 -35.99
CA ASN A 6 3.58 -23.74 -35.64
C ASN A 6 5.03 -23.21 -35.67
N ILE A 7 5.28 -21.97 -35.26
CA ILE A 7 6.62 -21.61 -34.76
C ILE A 7 6.82 -22.31 -33.42
N ARG A 8 7.75 -23.28 -33.35
CA ARG A 8 8.14 -23.93 -32.11
C ARG A 8 8.77 -22.90 -31.17
N ARG A 9 8.36 -22.90 -29.89
CA ARG A 9 8.88 -22.03 -28.83
C ARG A 9 10.30 -22.45 -28.39
N ILE A 10 11.24 -22.44 -29.32
CA ILE A 10 12.65 -22.84 -29.12
C ILE A 10 13.57 -21.70 -29.57
N HIS A 11 14.80 -21.71 -29.06
CA HIS A 11 15.76 -20.64 -29.35
C HIS A 11 16.00 -20.47 -30.86
N PRO A 12 15.99 -19.24 -31.42
CA PRO A 12 16.15 -19.00 -32.86
C PRO A 12 17.43 -19.57 -33.47
N GLY A 13 18.49 -19.67 -32.66
CA GLY A 13 19.75 -20.32 -33.02
C GLY A 13 19.61 -21.76 -33.51
N VAL A 14 18.56 -22.49 -33.10
CA VAL A 14 18.27 -23.84 -33.64
C VAL A 14 17.91 -23.78 -35.12
N TYR A 15 17.17 -22.74 -35.54
CA TYR A 15 16.82 -22.54 -36.95
C TYR A 15 18.06 -22.21 -37.78
N ILE A 16 18.92 -21.33 -37.27
CA ILE A 16 20.21 -21.00 -37.92
C ILE A 16 21.06 -22.27 -38.05
N LYS A 17 21.17 -23.07 -36.99
CA LYS A 17 21.93 -24.32 -36.99
C LYS A 17 21.41 -25.29 -38.05
N ASN A 18 20.09 -25.52 -38.10
CA ASN A 18 19.47 -26.41 -39.07
C ASN A 18 19.67 -25.91 -40.51
N SER A 19 19.57 -24.60 -40.75
CA SER A 19 19.83 -24.03 -42.08
C SER A 19 21.29 -24.20 -42.49
N LEU A 20 22.24 -24.02 -41.57
CA LEU A 20 23.67 -24.25 -41.83
C LEU A 20 23.98 -25.71 -42.15
N GLU A 21 23.35 -26.65 -41.45
CA GLU A 21 23.48 -28.08 -41.73
C GLU A 21 22.98 -28.45 -43.13
N VAL A 22 21.83 -27.91 -43.55
CA VAL A 22 21.27 -28.12 -44.91
C VAL A 22 22.12 -27.48 -46.00
N MET A 23 22.74 -26.33 -45.71
CA MET A 23 23.63 -25.61 -46.64
C MET A 23 25.07 -26.13 -46.62
N GLU A 24 25.38 -27.15 -45.81
CA GLU A 24 26.74 -27.65 -45.57
C GLU A 24 27.73 -26.53 -45.21
N MET A 25 27.25 -25.53 -44.47
CA MET A 25 27.97 -24.30 -44.19
C MET A 25 28.38 -24.19 -42.72
N THR A 26 29.57 -23.64 -42.47
CA THR A 26 30.02 -23.37 -41.09
C THR A 26 29.45 -22.05 -40.55
N ALA A 27 29.28 -21.96 -39.22
CA ALA A 27 28.90 -20.69 -38.58
C ALA A 27 29.92 -19.56 -38.87
N LYS A 28 31.21 -19.91 -38.97
CA LYS A 28 32.27 -18.96 -39.34
C LYS A 28 32.04 -18.36 -40.73
N GLU A 29 31.63 -19.19 -41.68
CA GLU A 29 31.35 -18.73 -43.02
C GLU A 29 30.11 -17.83 -43.07
N LEU A 30 29.04 -18.18 -42.36
CA LEU A 30 27.87 -17.31 -42.26
C LEU A 30 28.19 -15.97 -41.59
N ALA A 31 29.04 -15.96 -40.56
CA ALA A 31 29.53 -14.73 -39.92
C ALA A 31 30.23 -13.81 -40.94
N TYR A 32 31.14 -14.37 -41.74
CA TYR A 32 31.82 -13.62 -42.80
C TYR A 32 30.84 -13.05 -43.84
N ARG A 33 29.86 -13.85 -44.28
CA ARG A 33 28.87 -13.45 -45.31
C ARG A 33 27.87 -12.39 -44.83
N THR A 34 27.55 -12.40 -43.54
CA THR A 34 26.55 -11.48 -42.94
C THR A 34 27.15 -10.26 -42.27
N GLY A 35 28.47 -10.26 -42.00
CA GLY A 35 29.12 -9.23 -41.18
C GLY A 35 28.72 -9.30 -39.70
N ILE A 36 28.15 -10.42 -39.25
CA ILE A 36 27.91 -10.71 -37.83
C ILE A 36 29.20 -11.31 -37.26
N SER A 37 29.63 -10.90 -36.06
CA SER A 37 30.83 -11.49 -35.46
C SER A 37 30.66 -13.00 -35.22
N GLU A 38 31.72 -13.79 -35.45
CA GLU A 38 31.71 -15.24 -35.18
C GLU A 38 31.29 -15.55 -33.73
N ARG A 39 31.72 -14.70 -32.78
CA ARG A 39 31.35 -14.81 -31.36
C ARG A 39 29.84 -14.64 -31.16
N THR A 40 29.24 -13.62 -31.76
CA THR A 40 27.80 -13.35 -31.66
C THR A 40 27.00 -14.51 -32.26
N LEU A 41 27.37 -14.93 -33.47
CA LEU A 41 26.66 -15.99 -34.18
C LEU A 41 26.78 -17.34 -33.45
N SER A 42 27.98 -17.67 -32.95
CA SER A 42 28.19 -18.85 -32.10
C SER A 42 27.38 -18.78 -30.81
N SER A 43 27.30 -17.62 -30.16
CA SER A 43 26.47 -17.44 -28.95
C SER A 43 24.99 -17.69 -29.23
N ILE A 44 24.47 -17.19 -30.36
CA ILE A 44 23.08 -17.37 -30.77
C ILE A 44 22.79 -18.84 -31.10
N ILE A 45 23.63 -19.48 -31.91
CA ILE A 45 23.48 -20.89 -32.31
C ILE A 45 23.46 -21.80 -31.08
N ASN A 46 24.28 -21.50 -30.07
CA ASN A 46 24.36 -22.26 -28.82
C ASN A 46 23.29 -21.89 -27.77
N GLY A 47 22.32 -21.04 -28.11
CA GLY A 47 21.22 -20.68 -27.22
C GLY A 47 21.58 -19.74 -26.07
N LYS A 48 22.73 -19.08 -26.15
CA LYS A 48 23.26 -18.18 -25.09
C LYS A 48 23.08 -16.70 -25.41
N GLY A 49 22.89 -16.35 -26.68
CA GLY A 49 22.73 -14.97 -27.13
C GLY A 49 21.45 -14.78 -27.92
N ASP A 50 20.82 -13.62 -27.77
CA ASP A 50 19.59 -13.29 -28.48
C ASP A 50 19.86 -12.74 -29.88
N ILE A 51 18.89 -12.91 -30.77
CA ILE A 51 18.83 -12.18 -32.03
C ILE A 51 18.37 -10.75 -31.75
N THR A 52 19.30 -9.80 -31.90
CA THR A 52 18.98 -8.37 -31.92
C THR A 52 18.38 -7.95 -33.26
N PHE A 53 17.84 -6.73 -33.34
CA PHE A 53 17.31 -6.20 -34.59
C PHE A 53 18.35 -6.13 -35.73
N ASP A 54 19.60 -5.71 -35.43
CA ASP A 54 20.69 -5.69 -36.42
C ASP A 54 21.03 -7.08 -36.95
N VAL A 55 21.08 -8.07 -36.04
CA VAL A 55 21.29 -9.47 -36.42
C VAL A 55 20.12 -9.98 -37.27
N ALA A 56 18.87 -9.68 -36.88
CA ALA A 56 17.68 -10.04 -37.66
C ALA A 56 17.71 -9.45 -39.07
N TYR A 57 18.13 -8.18 -39.21
CA TYR A 57 18.29 -7.52 -40.51
C TYR A 57 19.33 -8.23 -41.38
N LYS A 58 20.53 -8.50 -40.84
CA LYS A 58 21.60 -9.20 -41.58
C LYS A 58 21.21 -10.62 -41.98
N LEU A 59 20.54 -11.34 -41.08
CA LEU A 59 20.01 -12.68 -41.38
C LEU A 59 18.88 -12.62 -42.41
N SER A 60 18.04 -11.58 -42.41
CA SER A 60 16.96 -11.41 -43.38
C SER A 60 17.47 -11.22 -44.81
N LEU A 61 18.55 -10.42 -44.96
CA LEU A 61 19.20 -10.21 -46.25
C LEU A 61 19.85 -11.50 -46.77
N TYR A 62 20.42 -12.30 -45.87
CA TYR A 62 21.13 -13.52 -46.26
C TYR A 62 20.21 -14.69 -46.57
N PHE A 63 19.19 -14.93 -45.74
CA PHE A 63 18.29 -16.07 -45.87
C PHE A 63 17.03 -15.76 -46.70
N ASP A 64 16.97 -14.58 -47.33
CA ASP A 64 15.83 -14.10 -48.13
C ASP A 64 14.47 -14.28 -47.42
N ASN A 65 14.44 -13.86 -46.16
CA ASN A 65 13.23 -13.85 -45.36
C ASN A 65 13.01 -12.46 -44.76
N SER A 66 11.92 -12.24 -44.04
CA SER A 66 11.65 -10.93 -43.45
C SER A 66 12.39 -10.73 -42.12
N ILE A 67 12.73 -9.49 -41.80
CA ILE A 67 13.22 -9.13 -40.44
C ILE A 67 12.25 -9.65 -39.37
N ASN A 68 10.94 -9.52 -39.65
CA ASN A 68 9.87 -9.98 -38.78
C ASN A 68 9.91 -11.49 -38.53
N TYR A 69 10.41 -12.30 -39.47
CA TYR A 69 10.58 -13.74 -39.25
C TYR A 69 11.51 -13.98 -38.05
N TRP A 70 12.71 -13.40 -38.08
CA TRP A 70 13.72 -13.58 -37.03
C TRP A 70 13.31 -12.95 -35.70
N THR A 71 12.76 -11.74 -35.71
CA THR A 71 12.30 -11.10 -34.48
C THR A 71 11.12 -11.86 -33.86
N ASN A 72 10.22 -12.42 -34.67
CA ASN A 72 9.13 -13.25 -34.16
C ASN A 72 9.63 -14.55 -33.53
N LEU A 73 10.63 -15.22 -34.12
CA LEU A 73 11.27 -16.39 -33.50
C LEU A 73 11.82 -16.04 -32.11
N GLN A 74 12.57 -14.94 -31.99
CA GLN A 74 13.15 -14.50 -30.72
C GLN A 74 12.05 -14.13 -29.71
N ASN A 75 11.03 -13.38 -30.13
CA ASN A 75 9.93 -12.97 -29.27
C ASN A 75 9.18 -14.18 -28.71
N GLN A 76 8.88 -15.18 -29.54
CA GLN A 76 8.20 -16.40 -29.09
C GLN A 76 9.04 -17.19 -28.07
N TYR A 77 10.35 -17.26 -28.28
CA TYR A 77 11.26 -17.88 -27.32
C TYR A 77 11.34 -17.10 -25.99
N ASN A 78 11.43 -15.77 -26.05
CA ASN A 78 11.45 -14.91 -24.86
C ASN A 78 10.15 -15.01 -24.05
N ILE A 79 8.99 -15.07 -24.72
CA ILE A 79 7.69 -15.31 -24.08
C ILE A 79 7.71 -16.65 -23.35
N PHE A 80 8.19 -17.72 -23.99
CA PHE A 80 8.29 -19.04 -23.37
C PHE A 80 9.18 -19.05 -22.12
N LEU A 81 10.36 -18.41 -22.17
CA LEU A 81 11.22 -18.29 -21.00
C LEU A 81 10.54 -17.50 -19.87
N ARG A 82 9.82 -16.42 -20.20
CA ARG A 82 9.08 -15.62 -19.22
C ARG A 82 7.95 -16.41 -18.57
N GLU A 83 7.17 -17.14 -19.36
CA GLU A 83 6.10 -18.03 -18.88
C GLU A 83 6.66 -19.08 -17.92
N LYS A 84 7.82 -19.67 -18.19
CA LYS A 84 8.45 -20.63 -17.26
C LYS A 84 8.85 -19.99 -15.92
N ASN A 85 9.33 -18.76 -15.95
CA ASN A 85 9.73 -18.04 -14.74
C ASN A 85 8.53 -17.53 -13.92
N ILE A 86 7.40 -17.25 -14.58
CA ILE A 86 6.23 -16.67 -13.91
C ILE A 86 5.62 -17.63 -12.89
N GLU A 87 5.67 -18.93 -13.14
CA GLU A 87 5.15 -19.94 -12.20
C GLU A 87 5.93 -19.90 -10.88
N GLN A 88 7.26 -19.78 -10.95
CA GLN A 88 8.12 -19.67 -9.78
C GLN A 88 7.89 -18.36 -9.02
N GLU A 89 7.68 -17.24 -9.73
CA GLU A 89 7.34 -15.95 -9.12
C GLU A 89 5.98 -15.99 -8.42
N ILE A 90 4.97 -16.55 -9.08
CA ILE A 90 3.62 -16.74 -8.52
C ILE A 90 3.70 -17.57 -7.24
N GLU A 91 4.51 -18.63 -7.21
CA GLU A 91 4.64 -19.45 -6.00
C GLU A 91 5.24 -18.66 -4.83
N LYS A 92 6.30 -17.87 -5.09
CA LYS A 92 6.91 -17.02 -4.06
C LYS A 92 5.95 -15.94 -3.53
N GLU A 93 5.19 -15.31 -4.42
CA GLU A 93 4.21 -14.29 -4.04
C GLU A 93 3.00 -14.90 -3.33
N TRP A 94 2.63 -16.13 -3.67
CA TRP A 94 1.57 -16.86 -3.00
C TRP A 94 1.87 -17.10 -1.52
N GLU A 95 3.14 -17.38 -1.16
CA GLU A 95 3.54 -17.50 0.25
C GLU A 95 3.31 -16.22 1.06
N LEU A 96 3.34 -15.04 0.42
CA LEU A 96 2.98 -13.78 1.05
C LEU A 96 1.47 -13.63 1.18
N ILE A 97 0.72 -13.92 0.12
CA ILE A 97 -0.75 -13.82 0.10
C ILE A 97 -1.40 -14.73 1.14
N LYS A 98 -0.88 -15.96 1.35
CA LYS A 98 -1.39 -16.86 2.40
C LYS A 98 -1.46 -16.18 3.76
N LYS A 99 -0.51 -15.27 4.06
CA LYS A 99 -0.43 -14.56 5.34
C LYS A 99 -1.52 -13.49 5.50
N ILE A 100 -2.13 -13.03 4.40
CA ILE A 100 -3.14 -11.96 4.36
C ILE A 100 -4.46 -12.38 3.71
N LYS A 101 -4.63 -13.67 3.39
CA LYS A 101 -5.81 -14.18 2.67
C LYS A 101 -7.13 -13.81 3.36
N ASN A 102 -7.20 -13.97 4.68
CA ASN A 102 -8.41 -13.64 5.44
C ASN A 102 -8.75 -12.15 5.36
N TYR A 103 -7.73 -11.30 5.41
CA TYR A 103 -7.88 -9.86 5.24
C TYR A 103 -8.43 -9.51 3.86
N LEU A 104 -7.90 -10.15 2.79
CA LEU A 104 -8.38 -9.94 1.41
C LEU A 104 -9.84 -10.34 1.20
N VAL A 105 -10.30 -11.37 1.92
CA VAL A 105 -11.72 -11.78 1.92
C VAL A 105 -12.57 -10.78 2.71
N GLU A 106 -12.07 -10.28 3.85
CA GLU A 106 -12.75 -9.27 4.67
C GLU A 106 -13.00 -7.97 3.90
N ILE A 107 -12.01 -7.50 3.12
CA ILE A 107 -12.17 -6.35 2.21
C ILE A 107 -12.90 -6.69 0.89
N LYS A 108 -13.45 -7.92 0.77
CA LYS A 108 -14.20 -8.42 -0.40
C LYS A 108 -13.47 -8.34 -1.74
N TYR A 109 -12.13 -8.32 -1.73
CA TYR A 109 -11.34 -8.13 -2.94
C TYR A 109 -11.05 -9.44 -3.68
N ILE A 110 -11.07 -10.57 -2.96
CA ILE A 110 -10.91 -11.90 -3.54
C ILE A 110 -12.11 -12.78 -3.17
N SER A 111 -12.46 -13.72 -4.05
CA SER A 111 -13.48 -14.74 -3.80
C SER A 111 -12.84 -16.11 -3.61
N GLU A 112 -13.50 -17.00 -2.86
CA GLU A 112 -12.95 -18.35 -2.59
C GLU A 112 -12.76 -19.21 -3.86
N GLY A 113 -13.49 -18.91 -4.94
CA GLY A 113 -13.35 -19.58 -6.24
C GLY A 113 -12.22 -19.08 -7.13
N ASP A 114 -11.47 -18.03 -6.75
CA ASP A 114 -10.38 -17.50 -7.57
C ASP A 114 -9.17 -18.45 -7.61
N SER A 115 -8.58 -18.65 -8.78
CA SER A 115 -7.33 -19.41 -8.89
C SER A 115 -6.15 -18.68 -8.23
N LYS A 116 -5.14 -19.42 -7.74
CA LYS A 116 -3.89 -18.85 -7.17
C LYS A 116 -3.33 -17.72 -8.03
N LYS A 117 -3.19 -17.97 -9.34
CA LYS A 117 -2.65 -17.01 -10.30
C LYS A 117 -3.52 -15.76 -10.40
N ASN A 118 -4.85 -15.91 -10.43
CA ASN A 118 -5.77 -14.78 -10.46
C ASN A 118 -5.65 -13.92 -9.18
N ILE A 119 -5.61 -14.56 -8.00
CA ILE A 119 -5.46 -13.86 -6.72
C ILE A 119 -4.17 -13.05 -6.69
N VAL A 120 -3.05 -13.61 -7.16
CA VAL A 120 -1.77 -12.88 -7.23
C VAL A 120 -1.89 -11.63 -8.10
N TYR A 121 -2.47 -11.74 -9.30
CA TYR A 121 -2.64 -10.57 -10.17
C TYR A 121 -3.58 -9.52 -9.58
N LYS A 122 -4.72 -9.94 -9.00
CA LYS A 122 -5.62 -9.04 -8.28
C LYS A 122 -4.87 -8.28 -7.17
N CYS A 123 -4.08 -8.98 -6.36
CA CYS A 123 -3.32 -8.35 -5.28
C CYS A 123 -2.26 -7.37 -5.81
N ARG A 124 -1.59 -7.70 -6.91
CA ARG A 124 -0.64 -6.81 -7.59
C ARG A 124 -1.31 -5.52 -8.06
N GLU A 125 -2.48 -5.64 -8.69
CA GLU A 125 -3.29 -4.51 -9.13
C GLU A 125 -3.76 -3.65 -7.95
N LEU A 126 -4.26 -4.29 -6.89
CA LEU A 126 -4.76 -3.63 -5.68
C LEU A 126 -3.74 -2.66 -5.06
N VAL A 127 -2.50 -3.13 -4.91
CA VAL A 127 -1.40 -2.34 -4.33
C VAL A 127 -0.53 -1.65 -5.37
N GLY A 128 -0.85 -1.79 -6.67
CA GLY A 128 -0.18 -1.08 -7.76
C GLY A 128 1.28 -1.48 -8.00
N VAL A 129 1.60 -2.77 -7.88
CA VAL A 129 2.98 -3.29 -8.04
C VAL A 129 3.08 -4.39 -9.09
N THR A 130 4.24 -4.50 -9.75
CA THR A 130 4.50 -5.58 -10.71
C THR A 130 4.80 -6.93 -10.04
N SER A 131 5.25 -6.91 -8.78
CA SER A 131 5.47 -8.08 -7.94
C SER A 131 5.28 -7.73 -6.47
N LEU A 132 4.55 -8.57 -5.73
CA LEU A 132 4.37 -8.41 -4.28
C LEU A 132 5.66 -8.60 -3.49
N LEU A 133 6.68 -9.24 -4.07
CA LEU A 133 7.99 -9.40 -3.43
C LEU A 133 8.69 -8.06 -3.18
N LEU A 134 8.32 -7.02 -3.95
CA LEU A 134 8.82 -5.67 -3.74
C LEU A 134 8.43 -5.14 -2.34
N LEU A 135 7.26 -5.53 -1.82
CA LEU A 135 6.78 -5.07 -0.51
C LEU A 135 7.55 -5.66 0.68
N ASN A 136 8.44 -6.62 0.47
CA ASN A 136 9.31 -7.16 1.55
C ASN A 136 10.53 -6.27 1.84
N LYS A 137 10.83 -5.28 1.00
CA LYS A 137 11.98 -4.41 1.20
C LYS A 137 11.60 -3.18 2.02
N GLU A 138 12.55 -2.70 2.81
CA GLU A 138 12.50 -1.39 3.45
C GLU A 138 12.32 -0.29 2.39
N ASP A 139 11.52 0.73 2.70
CA ASP A 139 11.30 1.96 1.91
C ASP A 139 10.76 1.83 0.48
N THR A 140 10.21 0.68 0.08
CA THR A 140 9.84 0.44 -1.33
C THR A 140 8.82 1.44 -1.91
N PHE A 141 7.91 1.98 -1.07
CA PHE A 141 6.86 2.92 -1.50
C PHE A 141 6.62 4.08 -0.52
N VAL A 142 7.34 4.04 0.60
CA VAL A 142 7.00 4.71 1.83
C VAL A 142 8.36 5.13 2.36
N CYS A 143 8.80 6.37 2.13
CA CYS A 143 9.98 6.88 2.85
C CYS A 143 9.56 6.93 4.33
N LEU A 144 9.78 5.83 5.03
CA LEU A 144 9.43 5.66 6.43
C LEU A 144 10.44 6.46 7.24
N LYS A 145 9.97 7.16 8.27
CA LYS A 145 10.89 7.73 9.26
C LYS A 145 11.62 6.55 9.93
N GLU A 146 12.94 6.62 10.02
CA GLU A 146 13.86 5.54 10.47
C GLU A 146 13.49 4.88 11.82
N GLN A 147 12.63 5.51 12.61
CA GLN A 147 12.25 5.10 13.97
C GLN A 147 11.14 4.04 14.01
N HIS A 148 10.52 3.69 12.87
CA HIS A 148 9.35 2.81 12.81
C HIS A 148 9.61 1.32 12.53
N THR A 149 10.88 0.90 12.40
CA THR A 149 11.22 -0.43 11.89
C THR A 149 11.56 -1.44 13.01
N LYS A 150 10.65 -2.40 13.23
CA LYS A 150 10.95 -3.65 13.94
C LYS A 150 10.73 -4.84 13.01
N LYS A 151 11.78 -5.65 12.84
CA LYS A 151 11.85 -6.96 12.17
C LYS A 151 11.42 -7.00 10.69
N GLU A 152 12.31 -7.54 9.86
CA GLU A 152 12.18 -7.72 8.40
C GLU A 152 10.87 -8.38 7.92
N ASN A 153 10.22 -9.21 8.77
CA ASN A 153 8.98 -9.90 8.43
C ASN A 153 7.71 -9.04 8.48
N ASP A 154 7.75 -7.85 9.10
CA ASP A 154 6.58 -6.98 9.25
C ASP A 154 6.45 -5.99 8.07
N TYR A 155 7.52 -5.76 7.30
CA TYR A 155 7.55 -4.85 6.14
C TYR A 155 6.48 -5.17 5.11
N PHE A 156 6.25 -6.47 4.82
CA PHE A 156 5.21 -6.87 3.90
C PHE A 156 3.83 -6.34 4.33
N PHE A 157 3.47 -6.54 5.60
CA PHE A 157 2.15 -6.16 6.11
C PHE A 157 1.99 -4.64 6.17
N GLN A 158 3.05 -3.92 6.57
CA GLN A 158 3.05 -2.47 6.61
C GLN A 158 2.94 -1.89 5.20
N ASN A 159 3.86 -2.26 4.30
CA ASN A 159 3.90 -1.78 2.93
C ASN A 159 2.62 -2.13 2.16
N PHE A 160 2.06 -3.33 2.37
CA PHE A 160 0.80 -3.72 1.76
C PHE A 160 -0.36 -2.81 2.20
N TRP A 161 -0.51 -2.58 3.51
CA TRP A 161 -1.60 -1.76 4.04
C TRP A 161 -1.47 -0.30 3.59
N ILE A 162 -0.26 0.26 3.59
CA ILE A 162 -0.01 1.64 3.17
C ILE A 162 -0.21 1.80 1.65
N ALA A 163 0.26 0.85 0.84
CA ALA A 163 0.06 0.88 -0.60
C ALA A 163 -1.43 0.80 -0.97
N LEU A 164 -2.18 -0.06 -0.27
CA LEU A 164 -3.64 -0.12 -0.39
C LEU A 164 -4.27 1.24 -0.04
N ALA A 165 -3.94 1.80 1.12
CA ALA A 165 -4.46 3.09 1.55
C ALA A 165 -4.15 4.21 0.55
N LEU A 166 -2.92 4.23 0.03
CA LEU A 166 -2.46 5.24 -0.92
C LEU A 166 -3.20 5.14 -2.26
N ASN A 167 -3.45 3.92 -2.74
CA ASN A 167 -4.21 3.73 -3.99
C ASN A 167 -5.68 4.10 -3.81
N GLU A 168 -6.30 3.79 -2.67
CA GLU A 168 -7.66 4.27 -2.37
C GLU A 168 -7.70 5.80 -2.25
N ALA A 169 -6.70 6.42 -1.61
CA ALA A 169 -6.61 7.87 -1.48
C ALA A 169 -6.48 8.58 -2.82
N ARG A 170 -5.74 7.99 -3.77
CA ARG A 170 -5.54 8.51 -5.13
C ARG A 170 -6.77 8.42 -6.03
N LYS A 171 -7.75 7.57 -5.69
CA LYS A 171 -9.05 7.53 -6.40
C LYS A 171 -9.93 8.74 -6.09
N LYS A 172 -9.66 9.45 -4.99
CA LYS A 172 -10.44 10.60 -4.53
C LYS A 172 -10.02 11.89 -5.24
N ASN A 173 -10.97 12.83 -5.32
CA ASN A 173 -10.82 14.06 -6.10
C ASN A 173 -9.69 14.95 -5.59
N GLY A 174 -8.95 15.56 -6.52
CA GLY A 174 -7.75 16.37 -6.27
C GLY A 174 -8.03 17.77 -5.71
N VAL A 175 -8.90 17.88 -4.71
CA VAL A 175 -9.12 19.15 -3.99
C VAL A 175 -7.80 19.58 -3.32
N PRO A 176 -7.31 20.82 -3.56
CA PRO A 176 -6.09 21.29 -2.92
C PRO A 176 -6.24 21.44 -1.41
N PHE A 177 -5.19 21.07 -0.67
CA PHE A 177 -5.18 21.16 0.79
C PHE A 177 -5.37 22.59 1.27
N ASN A 178 -6.34 22.77 2.16
CA ASN A 178 -6.61 24.05 2.83
C ASN A 178 -6.44 23.89 4.34
N LYS A 179 -5.31 24.38 4.85
CA LYS A 179 -4.97 24.33 6.27
C LYS A 179 -5.96 25.09 7.15
N GLN A 180 -6.37 26.28 6.72
CA GLN A 180 -7.27 27.11 7.51
C GLN A 180 -8.63 26.45 7.63
N LEU A 181 -9.15 25.90 6.52
CA LEU A 181 -10.40 25.14 6.53
C LEU A 181 -10.33 23.94 7.47
N LEU A 182 -9.22 23.19 7.47
CA LEU A 182 -9.02 22.08 8.42
C LEU A 182 -9.06 22.57 9.88
N ILE A 183 -8.38 23.68 10.20
CA ILE A 183 -8.39 24.28 11.53
C ILE A 183 -9.82 24.67 11.95
N ASP A 184 -10.55 25.32 11.04
CA ASP A 184 -11.93 25.77 11.29
C ASP A 184 -12.90 24.59 11.47
N SER A 185 -12.61 23.44 10.86
CA SER A 185 -13.41 22.22 10.97
C SER A 185 -13.13 21.37 12.22
N ILE A 186 -12.06 21.64 12.99
CA ILE A 186 -11.66 20.82 14.15
C ILE A 186 -12.78 20.70 15.19
N GLU A 187 -13.49 21.79 15.48
CA GLU A 187 -14.55 21.79 16.48
C GLU A 187 -15.74 20.91 16.05
N GLU A 188 -16.13 20.96 14.77
CA GLU A 188 -17.18 20.10 14.22
C GLU A 188 -16.76 18.62 14.30
N ILE A 189 -15.53 18.30 13.87
CA ILE A 189 -14.99 16.93 13.94
C ILE A 189 -14.94 16.43 15.38
N ARG A 190 -14.52 17.27 16.34
CA ARG A 190 -14.46 16.93 17.77
C ARG A 190 -15.87 16.60 18.31
N GLY A 191 -16.87 17.37 17.93
CA GLY A 191 -18.27 17.15 18.31
C GLY A 191 -18.86 15.84 17.77
N MET A 192 -18.26 15.23 16.75
CA MET A 192 -18.73 13.94 16.22
C MET A 192 -18.49 12.75 17.15
N THR A 193 -17.66 12.92 18.19
CA THR A 193 -17.34 11.81 19.12
C THR A 193 -18.56 11.22 19.82
N VAL A 194 -19.65 12.00 19.98
CA VAL A 194 -20.92 11.56 20.58
C VAL A 194 -21.91 10.96 19.58
N GLN A 195 -21.59 10.97 18.29
CA GLN A 195 -22.49 10.52 17.22
C GLN A 195 -22.29 9.03 16.88
N ASP A 196 -23.28 8.42 16.24
CA ASP A 196 -23.16 7.05 15.71
C ASP A 196 -22.26 7.04 14.47
N PRO A 197 -21.42 6.01 14.26
CA PRO A 197 -20.58 5.89 13.05
C PRO A 197 -21.33 6.02 11.73
N ARG A 198 -22.60 5.61 11.66
CA ARG A 198 -23.41 5.75 10.45
C ARG A 198 -23.70 7.21 10.09
N ASP A 199 -23.72 8.07 11.10
CA ASP A 199 -24.00 9.50 10.95
C ASP A 199 -22.71 10.30 10.74
N PHE A 200 -21.69 10.08 11.57
CA PHE A 200 -20.47 10.88 11.47
C PHE A 200 -19.53 10.46 10.35
N CYS A 201 -19.46 9.18 9.96
CA CYS A 201 -18.47 8.75 8.96
C CYS A 201 -18.65 9.45 7.60
N PRO A 202 -19.87 9.56 7.04
CA PRO A 202 -20.09 10.31 5.80
C PRO A 202 -19.70 11.78 5.92
N ARG A 203 -20.11 12.44 7.01
CA ARG A 203 -19.81 13.87 7.24
C ARG A 203 -18.31 14.12 7.46
N LEU A 204 -17.64 13.24 8.20
CA LEU A 204 -16.19 13.30 8.40
C LEU A 204 -15.44 13.17 7.07
N GLN A 205 -15.86 12.24 6.20
CA GLN A 205 -15.28 12.08 4.87
C GLN A 205 -15.49 13.32 4.01
N GLU A 206 -16.68 13.94 4.08
CA GLU A 206 -17.00 15.18 3.37
C GLU A 206 -16.09 16.34 3.82
N ILE A 207 -16.05 16.63 5.12
CA ILE A 207 -15.23 17.71 5.69
C ILE A 207 -13.76 17.54 5.32
N LEU A 208 -13.20 16.34 5.52
CA LEU A 208 -11.79 16.08 5.22
C LEU A 208 -11.52 16.22 3.72
N ASN A 209 -12.44 15.79 2.86
CA ASN A 209 -12.32 15.97 1.42
C ASN A 209 -12.38 17.44 1.00
N GLU A 210 -13.25 18.25 1.61
CA GLU A 210 -13.30 19.72 1.42
C GLU A 210 -11.99 20.39 1.84
N CYS A 211 -11.33 19.88 2.88
CA CYS A 211 -10.00 20.30 3.33
C CYS A 211 -8.87 19.85 2.40
N GLY A 212 -9.14 19.07 1.34
CA GLY A 212 -8.13 18.48 0.45
C GLY A 212 -7.41 17.25 1.03
N ILE A 213 -8.05 16.56 1.99
CA ILE A 213 -7.53 15.36 2.65
C ILE A 213 -8.30 14.14 2.14
N SER A 214 -7.58 13.23 1.48
CA SER A 214 -8.12 11.92 1.10
C SER A 214 -8.18 11.00 2.32
N PHE A 215 -9.27 11.06 3.08
CA PHE A 215 -9.48 10.20 4.24
C PHE A 215 -9.78 8.76 3.83
N VAL A 216 -9.01 7.80 4.32
CA VAL A 216 -9.15 6.37 3.99
C VAL A 216 -9.28 5.55 5.26
N LEU A 217 -10.33 4.73 5.32
CA LEU A 217 -10.60 3.86 6.47
C LEU A 217 -10.50 2.41 6.01
N LEU A 218 -9.52 1.67 6.54
CA LEU A 218 -9.26 0.28 6.18
C LEU A 218 -9.40 -0.65 7.39
N PRO A 219 -9.67 -1.96 7.20
CA PRO A 219 -9.56 -2.87 8.31
C PRO A 219 -8.11 -2.98 8.75
N TYR A 220 -7.92 -3.35 10.01
CA TYR A 220 -6.61 -3.61 10.55
C TYR A 220 -5.99 -4.86 9.92
N LEU A 221 -4.88 -4.68 9.22
CA LEU A 221 -4.08 -5.81 8.76
C LEU A 221 -3.21 -6.33 9.92
N SER A 222 -3.52 -7.53 10.39
CA SER A 222 -2.74 -8.21 11.43
C SER A 222 -1.25 -8.23 11.09
N LYS A 223 -0.40 -7.90 12.09
CA LYS A 223 1.06 -7.75 12.02
C LYS A 223 1.58 -6.45 11.37
N SER A 224 0.74 -5.64 10.75
CA SER A 224 1.17 -4.29 10.32
C SER A 224 1.57 -3.42 11.51
N ASN A 225 0.89 -3.60 12.65
CA ASN A 225 0.97 -2.75 13.83
C ASN A 225 0.60 -1.27 13.63
N ILE A 226 0.02 -0.94 12.47
CA ILE A 226 -0.38 0.42 12.10
C ILE A 226 -1.75 0.74 12.71
N TYR A 227 -1.84 1.90 13.35
CA TYR A 227 -3.12 2.51 13.76
C TYR A 227 -3.59 3.52 12.72
N GLY A 228 -2.68 4.36 12.24
CA GLY A 228 -2.93 5.36 11.21
C GLY A 228 -1.66 5.67 10.41
N ALA A 229 -1.85 6.34 9.28
CA ALA A 229 -0.76 6.82 8.46
C ALA A 229 -1.13 8.12 7.73
N THR A 230 -0.18 9.04 7.66
CA THR A 230 -0.28 10.29 6.90
C THR A 230 0.79 10.33 5.83
N LYS A 231 0.39 10.61 4.59
CA LYS A 231 1.33 10.73 3.46
C LYS A 231 0.89 11.75 2.44
N TRP A 232 1.76 12.72 2.16
CA TRP A 232 1.61 13.61 1.02
C TRP A 232 2.00 12.87 -0.25
N PHE A 233 1.12 12.88 -1.26
CA PHE A 233 1.39 12.25 -2.55
C PHE A 233 1.41 13.24 -3.72
N SER A 234 1.17 14.52 -3.43
CA SER A 234 1.42 15.66 -4.30
C SER A 234 1.75 16.89 -3.45
N LYS A 235 1.97 18.05 -4.10
CA LYS A 235 2.13 19.34 -3.37
C LYS A 235 0.84 19.80 -2.69
N GLU A 236 -0.31 19.27 -3.08
CA GLU A 236 -1.61 19.78 -2.66
C GLU A 236 -2.51 18.69 -2.08
N ASN A 237 -2.14 17.41 -2.18
CA ASN A 237 -2.99 16.31 -1.75
C ASN A 237 -2.28 15.43 -0.73
N VAL A 238 -3.03 15.12 0.34
CA VAL A 238 -2.56 14.32 1.46
C VAL A 238 -3.52 13.17 1.71
N MET A 239 -2.95 12.00 1.94
CA MET A 239 -3.67 10.85 2.47
C MET A 239 -3.66 10.92 3.99
N LEU A 240 -4.83 10.76 4.59
CA LEU A 240 -4.99 10.44 6.01
C LEU A 240 -5.66 9.07 6.08
N ALA A 241 -4.96 8.06 6.58
CA ALA A 241 -5.48 6.70 6.67
C ALA A 241 -5.60 6.27 8.14
N THR A 242 -6.70 5.63 8.50
CA THR A 242 -6.86 4.99 9.82
C THR A 242 -7.30 3.55 9.68
N SER A 243 -6.90 2.74 10.65
CA SER A 243 -7.34 1.35 10.78
C SER A 243 -8.50 1.23 11.77
N ASN A 244 -9.37 0.23 11.59
CA ASN A 244 -10.38 -0.12 12.60
C ASN A 244 -9.81 -0.89 13.82
N ARG A 245 -8.49 -0.88 14.04
CA ARG A 245 -7.83 -1.71 15.06
C ARG A 245 -8.37 -1.42 16.46
N GLY A 246 -8.77 -2.48 17.17
CA GLY A 246 -9.26 -2.41 18.54
C GLY A 246 -10.72 -1.98 18.66
N GLY A 247 -11.26 -1.29 17.66
CA GLY A 247 -12.67 -0.87 17.58
C GLY A 247 -13.10 0.12 18.67
N ASN A 248 -12.25 0.46 19.63
CA ASN A 248 -12.62 1.39 20.70
C ASN A 248 -12.63 2.82 20.16
N ALA A 249 -13.66 3.57 20.51
CA ALA A 249 -13.88 4.93 20.01
C ALA A 249 -12.75 5.89 20.44
N ASP A 250 -12.28 5.80 21.69
CA ASP A 250 -11.18 6.61 22.22
C ASP A 250 -9.90 6.47 21.37
N LEU A 251 -9.54 5.24 21.02
CA LEU A 251 -8.38 4.96 20.19
C LEU A 251 -8.58 5.43 18.74
N PHE A 252 -9.76 5.25 18.17
CA PHE A 252 -10.08 5.74 16.82
C PHE A 252 -9.92 7.26 16.74
N TRP A 253 -10.57 8.00 17.65
CA TRP A 253 -10.54 9.45 17.66
C TRP A 253 -9.13 9.97 17.97
N PHE A 254 -8.42 9.39 18.94
CA PHE A 254 -7.03 9.79 19.21
C PHE A 254 -6.14 9.57 17.99
N THR A 255 -6.27 8.43 17.29
CA THR A 255 -5.51 8.16 16.06
C THR A 255 -5.86 9.17 14.97
N LEU A 256 -7.16 9.44 14.73
CA LEU A 256 -7.59 10.41 13.74
C LEU A 256 -6.98 11.80 14.00
N PHE A 257 -7.08 12.29 15.23
CA PHE A 257 -6.53 13.61 15.59
C PHE A 257 -5.00 13.63 15.56
N HIS A 258 -4.32 12.50 15.88
CA HIS A 258 -2.87 12.36 15.71
C HIS A 258 -2.46 12.50 14.23
N GLU A 259 -3.17 11.85 13.32
CA GLU A 259 -2.90 12.01 11.89
C GLU A 259 -3.25 13.43 11.38
N ILE A 260 -4.32 14.05 11.90
CA ILE A 260 -4.63 15.46 11.62
C ILE A 260 -3.47 16.37 12.08
N SER A 261 -2.85 16.10 13.24
CA SER A 261 -1.66 16.83 13.70
C SER A 261 -0.55 16.77 12.66
N HIS A 262 -0.26 15.59 12.10
CA HIS A 262 0.73 15.43 11.04
C HIS A 262 0.40 16.21 9.76
N VAL A 263 -0.88 16.28 9.39
CA VAL A 263 -1.34 17.11 8.27
C VAL A 263 -1.11 18.60 8.57
N LEU A 264 -1.46 19.08 9.77
CA LEU A 264 -1.26 20.47 10.20
C LEU A 264 0.22 20.86 10.30
N MET A 265 1.10 19.93 10.67
CA MET A 265 2.55 20.12 10.69
C MET A 265 3.18 20.09 9.28
N GLU A 266 2.43 19.69 8.26
CA GLU A 266 2.85 19.71 6.84
C GLU A 266 4.18 18.98 6.58
N HIS A 267 4.36 17.81 7.19
CA HIS A 267 5.50 16.92 6.93
C HIS A 267 5.41 16.29 5.52
N ARG A 268 5.67 17.09 4.49
CA ARG A 268 5.38 16.78 3.07
C ARG A 268 6.31 15.77 2.41
N ARG A 269 7.46 15.46 3.00
CA ARG A 269 8.48 14.59 2.40
C ARG A 269 8.44 13.15 2.90
N GLU A 270 7.89 12.95 4.10
CA GLU A 270 7.95 11.69 4.81
C GLU A 270 6.58 11.00 4.78
N THR A 271 6.58 9.69 4.95
CA THR A 271 5.35 8.99 5.34
C THR A 271 5.40 8.75 6.84
N LEU A 272 4.38 9.27 7.52
CA LEU A 272 4.27 9.20 8.96
C LEU A 272 3.29 8.08 9.32
N ILE A 273 3.68 7.25 10.26
CA ILE A 273 2.90 6.08 10.64
C ILE A 273 2.81 6.02 12.14
N ASN A 274 1.58 6.11 12.64
CA ASN A 274 1.29 5.82 14.03
C ASN A 274 1.27 4.29 14.23
N MET A 275 2.25 3.79 14.98
CA MET A 275 2.41 2.37 15.28
C MET A 275 2.38 2.10 16.78
N LYS A 276 1.95 0.89 17.14
CA LYS A 276 1.94 0.47 18.54
C LYS A 276 3.32 0.53 19.19
N GLY A 277 3.43 1.34 20.24
CA GLY A 277 4.62 1.45 21.09
C GLY A 277 5.69 2.38 20.55
N ILE A 278 5.34 3.25 19.60
CA ILE A 278 6.19 4.34 19.12
C ILE A 278 5.51 5.64 19.55
N GLU A 279 6.23 6.46 20.31
CA GLU A 279 5.74 7.73 20.82
C GLU A 279 6.19 8.87 19.89
N ASP A 280 5.26 9.77 19.58
CA ASP A 280 5.51 11.05 18.90
C ASP A 280 4.89 12.14 19.75
N ASP A 281 5.69 12.68 20.69
CA ASP A 281 5.21 13.59 21.74
C ASP A 281 4.54 14.86 21.17
N GLU A 282 4.99 15.34 20.01
CA GLU A 282 4.46 16.55 19.39
C GLU A 282 3.07 16.29 18.80
N ALA A 283 2.93 15.25 17.97
CA ALA A 283 1.66 14.87 17.38
C ALA A 283 0.64 14.42 18.45
N ASP A 284 1.11 13.67 19.45
CA ASP A 284 0.30 13.18 20.57
C ASP A 284 -0.26 14.31 21.43
N LYS A 285 0.56 15.31 21.73
CA LYS A 285 0.12 16.47 22.50
C LYS A 285 -0.89 17.30 21.71
N MET A 286 -0.63 17.55 20.43
CA MET A 286 -1.55 18.30 19.58
C MET A 286 -2.89 17.56 19.43
N ALA A 287 -2.88 16.23 19.29
CA ALA A 287 -4.09 15.41 19.24
C ALA A 287 -4.88 15.49 20.55
N ALA A 288 -4.20 15.36 21.69
CA ALA A 288 -4.83 15.43 23.01
C ALA A 288 -5.48 16.80 23.25
N ASP A 289 -4.81 17.88 22.86
CA ASP A 289 -5.29 19.26 23.05
C ASP A 289 -6.39 19.65 22.05
N MET A 290 -6.42 19.06 20.84
CA MET A 290 -7.54 19.19 19.90
C MET A 290 -8.80 18.48 20.41
N LEU A 291 -8.65 17.29 20.99
CA LEU A 291 -9.77 16.50 21.54
C LEU A 291 -10.31 17.10 22.85
N ILE A 292 -9.42 17.52 23.75
CA ILE A 292 -9.78 18.11 25.05
C ILE A 292 -8.95 19.39 25.22
N PRO A 293 -9.58 20.57 25.08
CA PRO A 293 -8.87 21.84 25.18
C PRO A 293 -8.06 21.96 26.46
N LYS A 294 -6.77 22.29 26.32
CA LYS A 294 -5.78 22.29 27.42
C LYS A 294 -6.28 23.00 28.68
N LYS A 295 -6.88 24.19 28.54
CA LYS A 295 -7.39 24.98 29.67
C LYS A 295 -8.50 24.26 30.45
N GLN A 296 -9.41 23.59 29.73
CA GLN A 296 -10.49 22.82 30.34
C GLN A 296 -9.93 21.54 30.99
N TRP A 297 -8.96 20.89 30.35
CA TRP A 297 -8.27 19.73 30.92
C TRP A 297 -7.56 20.06 32.24
N GLU A 298 -6.76 21.13 32.27
CA GLU A 298 -6.02 21.57 33.45
C GLU A 298 -6.95 21.90 34.63
N ALA A 299 -8.09 22.54 34.36
CA ALA A 299 -9.11 22.82 35.37
C ALA A 299 -9.80 21.54 35.88
N PHE A 300 -10.08 20.58 35.00
CA PHE A 300 -10.71 19.31 35.40
C PHE A 300 -9.79 18.45 36.27
N ILE A 301 -8.50 18.35 35.93
CA ILE A 301 -7.56 17.49 36.68
C ILE A 301 -7.11 18.10 38.02
N SER A 302 -7.31 19.41 38.25
CA SER A 302 -6.94 20.05 39.52
C SER A 302 -7.80 19.59 40.69
N ASP A 303 -9.01 19.08 40.42
CA ASP A 303 -9.93 18.62 41.45
C ASP A 303 -9.55 17.24 42.02
N GLU A 304 -8.64 16.51 41.35
CA GLU A 304 -8.12 15.17 41.68
C GLU A 304 -9.21 14.11 41.98
N LYS A 305 -10.45 14.35 41.56
CA LYS A 305 -11.60 13.47 41.75
C LYS A 305 -12.13 13.00 40.41
N TYR A 306 -11.85 11.74 40.08
CA TYR A 306 -12.24 11.12 38.82
C TYR A 306 -13.28 10.02 39.07
N THR A 307 -14.53 10.40 39.33
CA THR A 307 -15.67 9.47 39.39
C THR A 307 -16.40 9.41 38.04
N ILE A 308 -17.28 8.43 37.87
CA ILE A 308 -18.12 8.29 36.67
C ILE A 308 -18.91 9.59 36.42
N GLU A 309 -19.46 10.18 37.48
CA GLU A 309 -20.27 11.39 37.42
C GLU A 309 -19.44 12.60 36.98
N THR A 310 -18.24 12.78 37.57
CA THR A 310 -17.34 13.88 37.21
C THR A 310 -16.84 13.77 35.76
N ILE A 311 -16.47 12.56 35.32
CA ILE A 311 -16.03 12.30 33.94
C ILE A 311 -17.16 12.58 32.95
N SER A 312 -18.38 12.10 33.25
CA SER A 312 -19.53 12.31 32.38
C SER A 312 -19.92 13.77 32.28
N SER A 313 -19.96 14.48 33.42
CA SER A 313 -20.33 15.91 33.47
C SER A 313 -19.32 16.77 32.71
N PHE A 314 -18.02 16.49 32.88
CA PHE A 314 -16.97 17.20 32.13
C PHE A 314 -17.04 16.92 30.63
N ALA A 315 -17.27 15.67 30.23
CA ALA A 315 -17.40 15.32 28.82
C ALA A 315 -18.62 15.99 28.16
N GLU A 316 -19.74 16.06 28.87
CA GLU A 316 -20.95 16.78 28.44
C GLU A 316 -20.70 18.28 28.31
N GLU A 317 -20.02 18.90 29.28
CA GLU A 317 -19.67 20.33 29.25
C GLU A 317 -18.87 20.73 28.00
N ILE A 318 -17.92 19.88 27.58
CA ILE A 318 -17.05 20.15 26.43
C ILE A 318 -17.55 19.50 25.12
N GLY A 319 -18.70 18.83 25.15
CA GLY A 319 -19.36 18.25 23.99
C GLY A 319 -18.65 17.05 23.36
N ILE A 320 -18.06 16.17 24.16
CA ILE A 320 -17.41 14.94 23.66
C ILE A 320 -17.90 13.69 24.38
N HIS A 321 -17.63 12.51 23.82
CA HIS A 321 -17.98 11.26 24.49
C HIS A 321 -17.09 10.99 25.72
N PRO A 322 -17.63 10.56 26.88
CA PRO A 322 -16.87 10.30 28.11
C PRO A 322 -15.69 9.32 27.97
N CYS A 323 -15.76 8.41 26.98
CA CYS A 323 -14.65 7.47 26.71
C CYS A 323 -13.36 8.18 26.30
N ILE A 324 -13.45 9.36 25.65
CA ILE A 324 -12.28 10.16 25.24
C ILE A 324 -11.56 10.71 26.48
N VAL A 325 -12.33 11.24 27.43
CA VAL A 325 -11.85 11.74 28.72
C VAL A 325 -11.18 10.59 29.50
N LEU A 326 -11.85 9.44 29.61
CA LEU A 326 -11.29 8.26 30.26
C LEU A 326 -9.97 7.81 29.60
N GLY A 327 -9.93 7.78 28.27
CA GLY A 327 -8.74 7.41 27.51
C GLY A 327 -7.53 8.30 27.84
N ARG A 328 -7.73 9.62 27.95
CA ARG A 328 -6.67 10.56 28.37
C ARG A 328 -6.27 10.34 29.84
N LEU A 329 -7.22 10.13 30.75
CA LEU A 329 -6.94 9.82 32.16
C LEU A 329 -6.10 8.54 32.32
N HIS A 330 -6.39 7.50 31.54
CA HIS A 330 -5.62 6.25 31.52
C HIS A 330 -4.21 6.48 30.97
N LYS A 331 -4.06 7.19 29.85
CA LYS A 331 -2.77 7.49 29.23
C LYS A 331 -1.87 8.28 30.19
N GLU A 332 -2.42 9.30 30.85
CA GLU A 332 -1.73 10.15 31.83
C GLU A 332 -1.62 9.51 33.23
N LYS A 333 -2.05 8.24 33.38
CA LYS A 333 -1.98 7.46 34.63
C LYS A 333 -2.69 8.10 35.82
N LYS A 334 -3.67 8.97 35.57
CA LYS A 334 -4.54 9.59 36.60
C LYS A 334 -5.61 8.61 37.09
N VAL A 335 -6.05 7.71 36.22
CA VAL A 335 -6.94 6.59 36.55
C VAL A 335 -6.29 5.29 36.07
N PRO A 336 -6.25 4.22 36.89
CA PRO A 336 -5.77 2.92 36.47
C PRO A 336 -6.56 2.35 35.27
N TYR A 337 -5.85 1.71 34.32
CA TYR A 337 -6.41 1.24 33.05
C TYR A 337 -7.59 0.27 33.19
N ASN A 338 -7.74 -0.43 34.30
CA ASN A 338 -8.82 -1.39 34.53
C ASN A 338 -10.11 -0.76 35.12
N ILE A 339 -10.09 0.52 35.45
CA ILE A 339 -11.20 1.22 36.12
C ILE A 339 -12.08 1.93 35.09
N TYR A 340 -13.41 1.89 35.31
CA TYR A 340 -14.48 2.51 34.52
C TYR A 340 -14.63 2.08 33.06
N ASN A 341 -13.81 1.16 32.54
CA ASN A 341 -13.99 0.60 31.19
C ASN A 341 -15.42 0.14 30.93
N LYS A 342 -16.03 -0.60 31.86
CA LYS A 342 -17.42 -1.08 31.66
C LYS A 342 -18.45 0.05 31.57
N ALA A 343 -18.18 1.20 32.18
CA ALA A 343 -19.10 2.34 32.19
C ALA A 343 -19.03 3.15 30.89
N PHE A 344 -17.84 3.27 30.29
CA PHE A 344 -17.60 4.19 29.18
C PHE A 344 -17.14 3.54 27.87
N ASN A 345 -16.83 2.24 27.86
CA ASN A 345 -16.29 1.59 26.66
C ASN A 345 -17.30 1.63 25.51
N LEU A 346 -16.97 2.43 24.50
CA LEU A 346 -17.71 2.52 23.25
C LEU A 346 -16.89 1.83 22.16
N LYS A 347 -17.51 0.86 21.50
CA LYS A 347 -16.91 0.17 20.36
C LYS A 347 -17.64 0.50 19.07
N TYR A 348 -16.89 0.92 18.07
CA TYR A 348 -17.37 1.08 16.72
C TYR A 348 -17.25 -0.23 15.94
N GLN A 349 -18.34 -0.58 15.27
CA GLN A 349 -18.30 -1.51 14.15
C GLN A 349 -18.17 -0.68 12.88
N ILE A 350 -16.95 -0.52 12.41
CA ILE A 350 -16.70 0.18 11.15
C ILE A 350 -16.98 -0.81 10.03
N ILE A 351 -18.11 -0.62 9.35
CA ILE A 351 -18.47 -1.37 8.15
C ILE A 351 -17.85 -0.65 6.97
N ILE A 352 -16.92 -1.33 6.30
CA ILE A 352 -16.30 -0.82 5.06
C ILE A 352 -17.16 -1.32 3.92
N ASN A 353 -17.74 -0.37 3.17
CA ASN A 353 -18.60 -0.67 2.03
C ASN A 353 -17.78 -0.93 0.77
#